data_AF-A0A699V7I0-F1
#
_entry.id   AF-A0A699V7I0-F1
#
_cell.length_a   1.000
_cell.length_b   1.000
_cell.length_c   1.000
_cell.angle_alpha   90.00
_cell.angle_beta   90.00
_cell.angle_gamma   90.00
#
_symmetry.space_group_name_H-M   'P 1'
#
loop_
_entity.id
_entity.type
_entity.pdbx_description
1 polymer ?
#
loop_
_entity_poly.entity_id
_entity_poly.type
_entity_poly.pdbx_seq_one_letter_code
_entity_poly.pdbx_strand_id
1 'polypeptide(L)' 'MDPAKVEAITKWPRPTSVTEVRSFLRLAGYYRRFVEGFSRLALPLTKLM' A
#
# COMPACT_ATOMS: atom_id res chain seq x y z
N MET A 1 -4.06 -16.66 -3.86
CA MET A 1 -3.67 -15.55 -2.95
C MET A 1 -2.77 -16.15 -1.91
N ASP A 2 -1.55 -15.68 -1.78
CA ASP A 2 -0.67 -16.09 -0.69
C ASP A 2 -0.92 -15.14 0.49
N PRO A 3 -1.52 -15.61 1.59
CA PRO A 3 -1.87 -14.74 2.72
C PRO A 3 -0.67 -13.96 3.24
N ALA A 4 0.52 -14.56 3.21
CA ALA A 4 1.77 -13.95 3.66
C ALA A 4 2.15 -12.70 2.84
N LYS A 5 1.77 -12.65 1.56
CA LYS A 5 2.08 -11.50 0.67
C LYS A 5 1.21 -10.28 0.96
N VAL A 6 0.00 -10.50 1.47
CA VAL A 6 -0.93 -9.43 1.84
C VAL A 6 -0.70 -9.00 3.30
N GLU A 7 -0.23 -9.92 4.14
CA GLU A 7 0.01 -9.69 5.57
C GLU A 7 1.00 -8.55 5.85
N ALA A 8 2.04 -8.40 5.02
CA ALA A 8 3.00 -7.31 5.13
C ALA A 8 2.36 -5.92 4.89
N ILE A 9 1.33 -5.85 4.05
CA ILE A 9 0.60 -4.61 3.76
C ILE A 9 -0.41 -4.32 4.87
N THR A 10 -1.10 -5.35 5.38
CA THR A 10 -2.10 -5.18 6.44
C THR A 10 -1.48 -4.89 7.80
N LYS A 11 -0.27 -5.38 8.08
CA LYS A 11 0.49 -5.06 9.31
C LYS A 11 1.28 -3.76 9.21
N TRP A 12 1.29 -3.08 8.06
CA TRP A 12 2.04 -1.85 7.90
C TRP A 12 1.47 -0.75 8.82
N PRO A 13 2.31 -0.05 9.60
CA PRO A 13 1.85 1.01 10.49
C PRO A 13 1.27 2.17 9.68
N ARG A 14 0.29 2.88 10.25
CA ARG A 14 -0.32 4.03 9.58
C ARG A 14 0.77 5.11 9.31
N PRO A 15 1.04 5.47 8.04
CA PRO A 15 2.07 6.45 7.74
C PRO A 15 1.65 7.84 8.22
N THR A 16 2.60 8.60 8.75
CA THR A 16 2.40 9.93 9.32
C THR A 16 3.09 11.04 8.53
N SER A 17 3.95 10.68 7.56
CA SER A 17 4.69 11.61 6.72
C SER A 17 4.56 11.27 5.24
N VAL A 18 4.75 12.27 4.36
CA VAL A 18 4.74 12.08 2.90
C VAL A 18 5.81 11.08 2.46
N THR A 19 6.96 11.07 3.13
CA THR A 19 8.05 10.11 2.88
C THR A 19 7.62 8.68 3.20
N GLU A 20 6.93 8.45 4.32
CA GLU A 20 6.38 7.13 4.67
C GLU A 20 5.28 6.70 3.69
N VAL A 21 4.40 7.61 3.26
CA VAL A 21 3.39 7.33 2.23
C VAL A 21 4.05 6.90 0.93
N ARG A 22 5.15 7.54 0.52
CA ARG A 22 5.92 7.18 -0.68
C ARG A 22 6.57 5.81 -0.57
N SER A 23 7.16 5.50 0.59
CA SER A 23 7.75 4.18 0.87
C SER A 23 6.68 3.07 0.87
N PHE A 24 5.53 3.32 1.49
CA PHE A 24 4.39 2.40 1.47
C PHE A 24 3.89 2.14 0.05
N LEU A 25 3.67 3.18 -0.76
CA LEU A 25 3.19 3.02 -2.13
C LEU A 25 4.19 2.26 -3.02
N ARG A 26 5.50 2.42 -2.81
CA ARG A 26 6.53 1.60 -3.48
C ARG A 26 6.42 0.12 -3.12
N LEU A 27 6.31 -0.21 -1.84
CA LEU A 27 6.15 -1.59 -1.36
C LEU A 27 4.84 -2.20 -1.87
N ALA A 28 3.73 -1.49 -1.65
CA ALA A 28 2.39 -1.97 -1.98
C ALA A 28 2.19 -2.11 -3.49
N GLY A 29 2.90 -1.32 -4.30
CA GLY A 29 2.94 -1.44 -5.76
C GLY A 29 3.41 -2.81 -6.26
N TYR A 30 4.32 -3.48 -5.55
CA TYR A 30 4.76 -4.84 -5.88
C TYR A 30 3.62 -5.87 -5.73
N TYR A 31 2.73 -5.65 -4.76
CA TYR A 31 1.65 -6.56 -4.41
C TYR A 31 0.28 -6.18 -5.00
N ARG A 32 0.20 -5.10 -5.79
CA ARG A 32 -1.06 -4.59 -6.37
C ARG A 32 -1.93 -5.63 -7.08
N ARG A 33 -1.32 -6.68 -7.64
CA ARG A 33 -2.02 -7.77 -8.37
C ARG A 33 -2.72 -8.77 -7.43
N PHE A 34 -2.40 -8.71 -6.14
CA PHE A 34 -2.92 -9.57 -5.09
C PHE A 34 -3.82 -8.79 -4.12
N VAL A 35 -4.24 -7.58 -4.49
CA VAL A 35 -5.17 -6.77 -3.69
C VAL A 35 -6.25 -6.28 -4.64
N GLU A 36 -7.45 -6.82 -4.50
CA GLU A 36 -8.60 -6.41 -5.29
C GLU A 36 -8.90 -4.93 -5.05
N GLY A 37 -9.08 -4.15 -6.12
CA GLY A 37 -9.35 -2.71 -6.01
C GLY A 37 -8.17 -1.87 -5.52
N PHE A 38 -6.93 -2.39 -5.51
CA PHE A 38 -5.74 -1.68 -5.02
C PHE A 38 -5.63 -0.23 -5.50
N SER A 39 -5.82 0.01 -6.80
CA SER A 39 -5.75 1.36 -7.38
C SER A 39 -6.75 2.34 -6.77
N ARG A 40 -7.96 1.87 -6.41
CA ARG A 40 -8.99 2.69 -5.76
C ARG A 40 -8.62 2.99 -4.30
N LEU A 41 -8.01 2.03 -3.60
CA LEU A 41 -7.54 2.17 -2.22
C LEU A 41 -6.29 3.07 -2.11
N ALA A 42 -5.39 3.00 -3.10
CA ALA A 42 -4.17 3.81 -3.14
C ALA A 42 -4.41 5.25 -3.60
N LEU A 43 -5.52 5.52 -4.31
CA LEU A 43 -5.83 6.83 -4.90
C LEU A 43 -5.77 8.00 -3.90
N PRO A 44 -6.37 7.91 -2.69
CA PRO A 44 -6.29 8.97 -1.70
C PRO A 44 -4.85 9.22 -1.23
N LEU A 45 -4.03 8.17 -1.12
CA LEU A 45 -2.63 8.28 -0.70
C LEU A 45 -1.76 8.94 -1.78
N THR A 46 -2.02 8.66 -3.06
CA THR A 46 -1.31 9.30 -4.18
C THR A 46 -1.62 10.80 -4.27
N LYS A 47 -2.81 11.23 -3.82
CA LYS A 47 -3.18 12.66 -3.75
C LYS A 47 -2.53 13.42 -2.58
N LEU A 48 -1.94 12.71 -1.61
CA LEU A 48 -1.21 13.29 -0.48
C LEU A 48 0.29 13.50 -0.78
N MET A 49 0.75 13.05 -1.95
CA MET A 49 2.07 13.39 -2.48
C MET A 49 2.08 14.76 -3.11
#